data_AF-H8ZGP8-F1
#
_entry.id   AF-H8ZGP8-F1
#
_cell.length_a   1.000
_cell.length_b   1.000
_cell.length_c   1.000
_cell.angle_alpha   90.00
_cell.angle_beta   90.00
_cell.angle_gamma   90.00
#
_symmetry.space_group_name_H-M   'P 1'
#
loop_
_entity.id
_entity.type
_entity.pdbx_description
1 polymer ?
#
loop_
_entity_poly.entity_id
_entity_poly.type
_entity_poly.pdbx_seq_one_letter_code
_entity_poly.pdbx_strand_id
1 'polypeptide(L)'
;MQCITGGAEVGEIVARRAQGESNADAWPDVMIGSPGKIFELSREGGMPLRDVELFVLDEADKMLSFGFRKEVSEMLRMLPRAKQTAIFSATVSESVHALGRLGMRSPLFVCVKNALCVPDGLRLHGLCVPPAEKSEALMRGIRSLGKKIIVFFATCAQVDYFHSRLLQTAGREGMPTCV
;
A
#
# COMPACT_ATOMS: atom_id res chain seq x y z
N MET A 1 -22.56 -6.99 10.33
CA MET A 1 -21.48 -6.19 9.72
C MET A 1 -20.80 -7.05 8.65
N GLN A 2 -21.04 -6.75 7.38
CA GLN A 2 -20.40 -7.44 6.26
C GLN A 2 -19.27 -6.57 5.67
N CYS A 3 -18.15 -7.19 5.29
CA CYS A 3 -16.99 -6.50 4.70
C CYS A 3 -16.61 -7.14 3.37
N ILE A 4 -16.36 -6.33 2.35
CA ILE A 4 -15.74 -6.78 1.09
C ILE A 4 -14.31 -6.24 1.03
N THR A 5 -13.36 -7.16 0.86
CA THR A 5 -11.95 -6.87 0.63
C THR A 5 -11.63 -6.99 -0.86
N GLY A 6 -10.83 -6.07 -1.41
CA GLY A 6 -10.49 -5.92 -2.84
C GLY A 6 -9.74 -7.08 -3.52
N GLY A 7 -9.83 -8.31 -2.99
CA GLY A 7 -9.35 -9.54 -3.62
C GLY A 7 -10.38 -10.22 -4.54
N ALA A 8 -11.69 -10.02 -4.30
CA ALA A 8 -12.74 -10.62 -5.12
C ALA A 8 -12.84 -9.94 -6.50
N GLU A 9 -13.14 -10.72 -7.54
CA GLU A 9 -13.45 -10.18 -8.87
C GLU A 9 -14.78 -9.44 -8.85
N VAL A 10 -14.86 -8.30 -9.55
CA VAL A 10 -16.10 -7.53 -9.67
C VAL A 10 -17.22 -8.40 -10.27
N GLY A 11 -16.89 -9.21 -11.27
CA GLY A 11 -17.83 -10.17 -11.88
C GLY A 11 -18.40 -11.17 -10.88
N GLU A 12 -17.59 -11.70 -9.96
CA GLU A 12 -18.07 -12.61 -8.91
C GLU A 12 -19.01 -11.90 -7.92
N ILE A 13 -18.68 -10.68 -7.52
CA ILE A 13 -19.53 -9.88 -6.62
C ILE A 13 -20.88 -9.61 -7.29
N VAL A 14 -20.89 -9.25 -8.57
CA VAL A 14 -22.11 -9.00 -9.33
C VAL A 14 -22.92 -10.27 -9.54
N ALA A 15 -22.27 -11.39 -9.91
CA ALA A 15 -22.92 -12.67 -10.15
C ALA A 15 -23.59 -13.23 -8.89
N ARG A 16 -22.92 -13.18 -7.74
CA ARG A 16 -23.49 -13.59 -6.44
C ARG A 16 -24.74 -12.79 -6.09
N ARG A 17 -24.79 -11.51 -6.45
CA ARG A 17 -25.98 -10.65 -6.26
C ARG A 17 -27.11 -10.98 -7.22
N ALA A 18 -26.80 -11.27 -8.49
CA ALA A 18 -27.80 -11.66 -9.48
C ALA A 18 -28.50 -13.00 -9.14
N GLN A 19 -27.84 -13.86 -8.36
CA GLN A 19 -28.33 -15.20 -7.99
C GLN A 19 -29.22 -15.25 -6.73
N GLY A 20 -29.47 -14.12 -6.05
CA GLY A 20 -30.47 -14.03 -4.99
C GLY A 20 -30.17 -14.83 -3.70
N GLU A 21 -28.91 -15.17 -3.43
CA GLU A 21 -28.52 -15.83 -2.18
C GLU A 21 -28.84 -14.92 -0.98
N SER A 22 -29.55 -15.46 0.01
CA SER A 22 -30.51 -14.76 0.88
C SER A 22 -29.94 -13.83 1.97
N ASN A 23 -28.80 -13.18 1.71
CA ASN A 23 -28.30 -12.02 2.42
C ASN A 23 -27.60 -11.01 1.47
N ALA A 24 -27.80 -11.17 0.15
CA ALA A 24 -27.09 -10.46 -0.92
C ALA A 24 -27.75 -9.15 -1.39
N ASP A 25 -28.93 -8.81 -0.88
CA ASP A 25 -29.59 -7.54 -1.23
C ASP A 25 -28.89 -6.32 -0.60
N ALA A 26 -28.23 -6.50 0.55
CA ALA A 26 -27.49 -5.42 1.21
C ALA A 26 -26.08 -5.30 0.64
N TRP A 27 -25.62 -4.06 0.43
CA TRP A 27 -24.19 -3.79 0.22
C TRP A 27 -23.45 -3.94 1.55
N PRO A 28 -22.15 -4.28 1.55
CA PRO A 28 -21.39 -4.37 2.79
C PRO A 28 -21.35 -3.01 3.50
N ASP A 29 -21.34 -3.03 4.82
CA ASP A 29 -21.22 -1.83 5.65
C ASP A 29 -19.83 -1.18 5.51
N VAL A 30 -18.81 -2.00 5.21
CA VAL A 30 -17.42 -1.56 5.04
C VAL A 30 -16.83 -2.16 3.78
N MET A 31 -16.15 -1.32 3.00
CA MET A 31 -15.42 -1.73 1.81
C MET A 31 -13.96 -1.29 1.90
N ILE A 32 -13.06 -2.22 1.61
CA ILE A 32 -11.62 -1.98 1.61
C ILE A 32 -11.06 -2.51 0.30
N GLY A 33 -10.36 -1.67 -0.46
CA GLY A 33 -9.82 -2.07 -1.74
C GLY A 33 -9.01 -0.99 -2.41
N SER A 34 -8.37 -1.34 -3.52
CA SER A 34 -7.68 -0.36 -4.35
C SER A 34 -8.70 0.56 -5.04
N PRO A 35 -8.34 1.83 -5.29
CA PRO A 35 -9.24 2.79 -5.92
C PRO A 35 -9.83 2.31 -7.24
N GLY A 36 -9.02 1.65 -8.08
CA GLY A 36 -9.46 1.10 -9.36
C GLY A 36 -10.60 0.09 -9.22
N LYS A 37 -10.46 -0.90 -8.33
CA LYS A 37 -11.47 -1.93 -8.12
C LYS A 37 -12.77 -1.37 -7.51
N ILE A 38 -12.66 -0.45 -6.54
CA ILE A 38 -13.83 0.19 -5.93
C ILE A 38 -14.56 1.06 -6.96
N PHE A 39 -13.81 1.79 -7.78
CA PHE A 39 -14.37 2.62 -8.84
C PHE A 39 -15.10 1.78 -9.90
N GLU A 40 -14.49 0.68 -10.34
CA GLU A 40 -15.08 -0.30 -11.25
C GLU A 40 -16.36 -0.92 -10.65
N LEU A 41 -16.32 -1.36 -9.39
CA LEU A 41 -17.49 -1.92 -8.70
C LEU A 41 -18.65 -0.91 -8.57
N SER A 42 -18.34 0.37 -8.38
CA SER A 42 -19.36 1.42 -8.36
C SER A 42 -19.92 1.72 -9.76
N ARG A 43 -19.08 1.66 -10.79
CA ARG A 43 -19.48 2.02 -12.16
C ARG A 43 -20.19 0.89 -12.90
N GLU A 44 -19.64 -0.31 -12.82
CA GLU A 44 -20.09 -1.50 -13.56
C GLU A 44 -20.86 -2.45 -12.65
N GLY A 45 -20.42 -2.61 -11.40
CA GLY A 45 -21.08 -3.49 -10.44
C GLY A 45 -22.32 -2.91 -9.75
N GLY A 46 -22.67 -1.65 -10.03
CA GLY A 46 -23.88 -1.01 -9.53
C GLY A 46 -23.83 -0.64 -8.05
N MET A 47 -22.65 -0.62 -7.43
CA MET A 47 -22.54 -0.22 -6.01
C MET A 47 -22.85 1.26 -5.82
N PRO A 48 -23.88 1.59 -5.01
CA PRO A 48 -24.22 2.97 -4.69
C PRO A 48 -23.19 3.54 -3.71
N LEU A 49 -22.54 4.65 -4.12
CA LEU A 49 -21.68 5.44 -3.23
C LEU A 49 -22.45 6.54 -2.48
N ARG A 50 -23.74 6.74 -2.80
CA ARG A 50 -24.56 7.83 -2.25
C ARG A 50 -24.81 7.73 -0.74
N ASP A 51 -24.72 6.52 -0.18
CA ASP A 51 -25.03 6.22 1.23
C ASP A 51 -23.75 6.15 2.08
N VAL A 52 -22.59 6.52 1.51
CA VAL A 52 -21.30 6.47 2.22
C VAL A 52 -21.15 7.65 3.17
N GLU A 53 -21.08 7.35 4.46
CA GLU A 53 -20.89 8.35 5.51
C GLU A 53 -19.41 8.61 5.84
N LEU A 54 -18.53 7.64 5.59
CA LEU A 54 -17.09 7.71 5.87
C LEU A 54 -16.26 7.28 4.66
N PHE A 55 -15.36 8.15 4.21
CA PHE A 55 -14.41 7.87 3.14
C PHE A 55 -12.98 8.05 3.62
N VAL A 56 -12.17 6.99 3.51
CA VAL A 56 -10.77 6.99 3.98
C VAL A 56 -9.83 6.74 2.82
N LEU A 57 -8.82 7.58 2.70
CA LEU A 57 -7.69 7.38 1.79
C LEU A 57 -6.43 7.16 2.63
N ASP A 58 -5.86 5.97 2.55
CA ASP A 58 -4.58 5.63 3.18
C ASP A 58 -3.44 5.69 2.16
N GLU A 59 -2.24 6.05 2.62
CA GLU A 59 -1.05 6.28 1.79
C GLU A 59 -1.33 7.12 0.53
N ALA A 60 -2.01 8.26 0.71
CA ALA A 60 -2.55 9.03 -0.41
C ALA A 60 -1.48 9.52 -1.41
N ASP A 61 -0.27 9.82 -0.94
CA ASP A 61 0.87 10.13 -1.79
C ASP A 61 1.27 8.97 -2.72
N LYS A 62 1.39 7.75 -2.20
CA LYS A 62 1.69 6.56 -3.00
C LYS A 62 0.56 6.25 -3.97
N MET A 63 -0.68 6.31 -3.51
CA MET A 63 -1.86 6.10 -4.36
C MET A 63 -1.86 7.06 -5.56
N LEU A 64 -1.55 8.34 -5.36
CA LEU A 64 -1.43 9.30 -6.45
C LEU A 64 -0.23 9.02 -7.36
N SER A 65 0.89 8.54 -6.81
CA SER A 65 2.07 8.14 -7.60
C SER A 65 1.80 6.96 -8.54
N PHE A 66 0.84 6.09 -8.19
CA PHE A 66 0.37 4.99 -9.05
C PHE A 66 -0.65 5.43 -10.11
N GLY A 67 -0.98 6.71 -10.19
CA GLY A 67 -1.86 7.24 -11.24
C GLY A 67 -3.35 7.21 -10.92
N PHE A 68 -3.77 6.81 -9.71
CA PHE A 68 -5.19 6.70 -9.33
C PHE A 68 -5.94 8.04 -9.15
N ARG A 69 -5.34 9.15 -9.57
CA ARG A 69 -5.91 10.50 -9.37
C ARG A 69 -7.29 10.63 -10.01
N LYS A 70 -7.47 10.05 -11.20
CA LYS A 70 -8.71 10.17 -11.96
C LYS A 70 -9.84 9.42 -11.26
N GLU A 71 -9.61 8.16 -10.94
CA GLU A 71 -10.55 7.25 -10.27
C GLU A 71 -11.00 7.84 -8.93
N VAL A 72 -10.06 8.32 -8.11
CA VAL A 72 -10.38 8.92 -6.80
C VAL A 72 -11.17 10.22 -6.98
N SER A 73 -10.81 11.07 -7.95
CA SER A 73 -11.53 12.31 -8.21
C SER A 73 -12.97 12.05 -8.65
N GLU A 74 -13.20 11.04 -9.49
CA GLU A 74 -14.56 10.65 -9.89
C GLU A 74 -15.35 10.04 -8.72
N MET A 75 -14.75 9.15 -7.92
CA MET A 75 -15.39 8.63 -6.71
C MET A 75 -15.81 9.76 -5.77
N LEU A 76 -14.95 10.74 -5.53
CA LEU A 76 -15.27 11.91 -4.70
C LEU A 76 -16.48 12.71 -5.20
N ARG A 77 -16.73 12.74 -6.52
CA ARG A 77 -17.93 13.37 -7.11
C ARG A 77 -19.18 12.52 -6.97
N MET A 78 -19.05 11.19 -6.95
CA MET A 78 -20.16 10.24 -6.78
C MET A 78 -20.59 10.11 -5.31
N LEU A 79 -19.67 10.35 -4.38
CA LEU A 79 -19.91 10.32 -2.95
C LEU A 79 -20.78 11.50 -2.48
N PRO A 80 -21.61 11.34 -1.44
CA PRO A 80 -22.45 12.41 -0.91
C PRO A 80 -21.61 13.60 -0.41
N ARG A 81 -22.19 14.80 -0.43
CA ARG A 81 -21.52 16.01 0.09
C ARG A 81 -21.38 15.97 1.62
N ALA A 82 -22.39 15.43 2.29
CA ALA A 82 -22.38 15.23 3.74
C ALA A 82 -21.76 13.86 4.04
N LYS A 83 -20.43 13.85 4.22
CA LYS A 83 -19.65 12.69 4.65
C LYS A 83 -18.44 13.15 5.44
N GLN A 84 -17.94 12.27 6.31
CA GLN A 84 -16.62 12.41 6.89
C GLN A 84 -15.58 11.88 5.88
N THR A 85 -14.49 12.63 5.71
CA THR A 85 -13.36 12.19 4.88
C THR A 85 -12.08 12.30 5.68
N ALA A 86 -11.27 11.24 5.66
CA ALA A 86 -9.95 11.20 6.27
C ALA A 86 -8.91 10.84 5.21
N ILE A 87 -7.83 11.60 5.16
CA ILE A 87 -6.71 11.37 4.24
C ILE A 87 -5.46 11.19 5.10
N PHE A 88 -4.85 10.01 4.99
CA PHE A 88 -3.59 9.67 5.63
C PHE A 88 -2.50 9.60 4.57
N SER A 89 -1.37 10.23 4.86
CA SER A 89 -0.25 10.33 3.93
C SER A 89 1.03 10.56 4.70
N ALA A 90 2.12 9.90 4.28
CA ALA A 90 3.44 10.11 4.88
C ALA A 90 4.04 11.45 4.42
N THR A 91 3.77 11.82 3.16
CA THR A 91 4.21 13.09 2.60
C THR A 91 3.02 13.99 2.26
N VAL A 92 3.23 15.30 2.37
CA VAL A 92 2.20 16.31 2.13
C VAL A 92 2.59 17.06 0.86
N SER A 93 2.41 16.40 -0.29
CA SER A 93 2.64 17.00 -1.60
C SER A 93 1.47 17.91 -2.02
N GLU A 94 1.70 18.79 -3.00
CA GLU A 94 0.63 19.64 -3.55
C GLU A 94 -0.53 18.80 -4.11
N SER A 95 -0.24 17.62 -4.64
CA SER A 95 -1.21 16.65 -5.13
C SER A 95 -2.16 16.17 -4.03
N VAL A 96 -1.60 15.82 -2.85
CA VAL A 96 -2.37 15.40 -1.67
C VAL A 96 -3.16 16.59 -1.11
N HIS A 97 -2.57 17.78 -1.08
CA HIS A 97 -3.28 19.01 -0.68
C HIS A 97 -4.47 19.31 -1.59
N ALA A 98 -4.30 19.20 -2.91
CA ALA A 98 -5.37 19.39 -3.88
C ALA A 98 -6.49 18.36 -3.70
N LEU A 99 -6.14 17.11 -3.37
CA LEU A 99 -7.10 16.07 -3.07
C LEU A 99 -7.92 16.37 -1.81
N GLY A 100 -7.26 16.87 -0.76
CA GLY A 100 -7.93 17.34 0.46
C GLY A 100 -8.92 18.47 0.18
N ARG A 101 -8.54 19.45 -0.67
CA ARG A 101 -9.45 20.54 -1.09
C ARG A 101 -10.66 20.04 -1.87
N LEU A 102 -10.51 18.97 -2.64
CA LEU A 102 -11.60 18.38 -3.42
C LEU A 102 -12.54 17.52 -2.56
N GLY A 103 -11.97 16.73 -1.63
CA GLY A 103 -12.71 15.69 -0.91
C GLY A 103 -13.20 16.07 0.49
N MET A 104 -12.65 17.12 1.10
CA MET A 104 -12.91 17.45 2.52
C MET A 104 -13.54 18.83 2.68
N ARG A 105 -14.41 18.98 3.69
CA ARG A 105 -14.98 20.27 4.11
C ARG A 105 -14.31 20.71 5.40
N SER A 106 -13.60 21.84 5.38
CA SER A 106 -12.90 22.41 6.55
C SER A 106 -12.02 21.38 7.30
N PRO A 107 -11.01 20.79 6.62
CA PRO A 107 -10.23 19.71 7.21
C PRO A 107 -9.38 20.18 8.39
N LEU A 108 -9.30 19.35 9.43
CA LEU A 108 -8.29 19.48 10.48
C LEU A 108 -6.99 18.84 9.99
N PHE A 109 -5.90 19.61 9.98
CA PHE A 109 -4.58 19.10 9.61
C PHE A 109 -3.79 18.69 10.86
N VAL A 110 -3.57 17.38 11.01
CA VAL A 110 -2.78 16.81 12.10
C VAL A 110 -1.45 16.33 11.52
N CYS A 111 -0.35 16.93 11.97
CA CYS A 111 1.00 16.56 11.56
C CYS A 111 1.81 16.18 12.79
N VAL A 112 2.26 14.92 12.82
CA VAL A 112 3.22 14.44 13.83
C VAL A 112 4.60 14.86 13.35
N LYS A 113 5.07 16.03 13.78
CA LYS A 113 6.40 16.52 13.45
C LYS A 113 7.44 15.74 14.27
N ASN A 114 8.13 14.79 13.64
CA ASN A 114 9.47 14.42 14.09
C ASN A 114 10.45 15.38 13.43
N ALA A 115 11.03 16.27 14.24
CA ALA A 115 12.21 17.00 13.80
C ALA A 115 13.32 15.97 13.56
N LEU A 116 13.75 15.86 12.30
CA LEU A 116 14.85 15.03 11.78
C LEU A 116 14.43 13.69 11.15
N CYS A 117 14.80 13.55 9.87
CA CYS A 117 14.51 12.48 8.92
C CYS A 117 15.08 11.08 9.25
N VAL A 118 15.59 10.85 10.46
CA VAL A 118 16.16 9.57 10.87
C VAL A 118 15.82 9.40 12.36
N PRO A 119 15.12 8.33 12.79
CA PRO A 119 14.87 8.08 14.21
C PRO A 119 16.18 8.03 15.01
N ASP A 120 16.20 8.50 16.26
CA ASP A 120 17.41 8.56 17.10
C ASP A 120 18.12 7.20 17.28
N GLY A 121 17.41 6.08 17.07
CA GLY A 121 17.95 4.72 17.10
C GLY A 121 18.45 4.16 15.77
N LEU A 122 18.24 4.86 14.64
CA LEU A 122 18.59 4.39 13.31
C LEU A 122 19.99 4.87 12.92
N ARG A 123 20.94 3.93 12.84
CA ARG A 123 22.28 4.19 12.31
C ARG A 123 22.33 3.85 10.82
N LEU A 124 22.64 4.84 10.00
CA LEU A 124 22.85 4.69 8.57
C LEU A 124 24.35 4.61 8.27
N HIS A 125 24.78 3.52 7.65
CA HIS A 125 26.15 3.32 7.19
C HIS A 125 26.16 3.20 5.67
N GLY A 126 27.07 3.91 5.01
CA GLY A 126 27.29 3.85 3.57
C GLY A 126 28.65 3.23 3.26
N LEU A 127 28.71 2.35 2.26
CA LEU A 127 29.95 1.77 1.76
C LEU A 127 29.99 1.91 0.23
N CYS A 128 31.01 2.59 -0.28
CA CYS A 128 31.25 2.72 -1.71
C CYS A 128 32.27 1.67 -2.14
N VAL A 129 31.85 0.74 -3.01
CA VAL A 129 32.73 -0.30 -3.58
C VAL A 129 32.47 -0.44 -5.08
N PRO A 130 33.49 -0.87 -5.85
CA PRO A 130 33.29 -1.27 -7.24
C PRO A 130 32.18 -2.32 -7.38
N PRO A 131 31.43 -2.36 -8.50
CA PRO A 131 30.34 -3.30 -8.69
C PRO A 131 30.71 -4.78 -8.47
N ALA A 132 31.93 -5.17 -8.87
CA ALA A 132 32.44 -6.53 -8.70
C ALA A 132 32.61 -6.94 -7.23
N GLU A 133 32.85 -5.97 -6.34
CA GLU A 133 33.13 -6.21 -4.92
C GLU A 133 31.87 -6.17 -4.03
N LYS A 134 30.73 -5.72 -4.58
CA LYS A 134 29.46 -5.61 -3.82
C LYS A 134 29.04 -6.92 -3.16
N SER A 135 29.23 -8.04 -3.85
CA SER A 135 28.89 -9.37 -3.33
C SER A 135 29.71 -9.74 -2.10
N GLU A 136 31.02 -9.47 -2.13
CA GLU A 136 31.90 -9.75 -1.00
C GLU A 136 31.63 -8.80 0.17
N ALA A 137 31.44 -7.51 -0.12
CA ALA A 137 31.07 -6.50 0.87
C ALA A 137 29.75 -6.86 1.58
N LEU A 138 28.75 -7.30 0.82
CA LEU A 138 27.48 -7.79 1.37
C LEU A 138 27.73 -8.98 2.31
N MET A 139 28.44 -10.02 1.84
CA MET A 139 28.72 -11.21 2.66
C MET A 139 29.46 -10.89 3.96
N ARG A 140 30.41 -9.95 3.93
CA ARG A 140 31.09 -9.45 5.12
C ARG A 140 30.12 -8.77 6.09
N GLY A 141 29.19 -7.96 5.58
CA GLY A 141 28.14 -7.31 6.38
C GLY A 141 27.15 -8.29 7.00
N ILE A 142 26.73 -9.32 6.24
CA ILE A 142 25.82 -10.36 6.74
C ILE A 142 26.48 -11.12 7.91
N ARG A 143 27.73 -11.53 7.74
CA ARG A 143 28.47 -12.31 8.75
C ARG A 143 28.73 -11.51 10.04
N SER A 144 28.95 -10.20 9.95
CA SER A 144 29.30 -9.39 11.12
C SER A 144 28.11 -9.06 12.02
N LEU A 145 26.87 -9.07 11.50
CA LEU A 145 25.69 -8.60 12.24
C LEU A 145 25.09 -9.66 13.18
N GLY A 146 25.22 -10.96 12.86
CA GLY A 146 24.78 -12.07 13.74
C GLY A 146 23.28 -12.04 14.12
N LYS A 147 22.45 -11.35 13.34
CA LYS A 147 21.02 -11.13 13.60
C LYS A 147 20.23 -11.37 12.31
N LYS A 148 18.90 -11.48 12.42
CA LYS A 148 18.03 -11.44 11.24
C LYS A 148 18.20 -10.10 10.54
N ILE A 149 18.40 -10.15 9.23
CA ILE A 149 18.62 -8.99 8.36
C ILE A 149 17.66 -9.04 7.19
N ILE A 150 17.32 -7.87 6.66
CA ILE A 150 16.60 -7.74 5.38
C ILE A 150 17.57 -7.09 4.40
N VAL A 151 17.73 -7.70 3.22
CA VAL A 151 18.58 -7.17 2.14
C VAL A 151 17.68 -6.83 0.96
N PHE A 152 17.73 -5.58 0.51
CA PHE A 152 16.96 -5.11 -0.63
C PHE A 152 17.81 -5.12 -1.90
N PHE A 153 17.21 -5.58 -3.00
CA PHE A 153 17.78 -5.50 -4.34
C PHE A 153 16.81 -4.72 -5.25
N ALA A 154 17.33 -4.19 -6.35
CA ALA A 154 16.54 -3.33 -7.24
C ALA A 154 15.52 -4.12 -8.07
N THR A 155 15.77 -5.41 -8.33
CA THR A 155 14.87 -6.25 -9.16
C THR A 155 14.68 -7.64 -8.54
N CYS A 156 13.53 -8.27 -8.81
CA CYS A 156 13.27 -9.65 -8.37
C CYS A 156 14.31 -10.63 -8.92
N ALA A 157 14.77 -10.45 -10.16
CA ALA A 157 15.83 -11.30 -10.74
C ALA A 157 17.15 -11.22 -9.93
N GLN A 158 17.49 -10.05 -9.38
CA GLN A 158 18.63 -9.93 -8.46
C GLN A 158 18.35 -10.65 -7.15
N VAL A 159 17.15 -10.51 -6.58
CA VAL A 159 16.74 -11.24 -5.38
C VAL A 159 16.92 -12.74 -5.58
N ASP A 160 16.41 -13.30 -6.68
CA ASP A 160 16.49 -14.72 -7.00
C ASP A 160 17.95 -15.18 -7.16
N TYR A 161 18.75 -14.41 -7.91
CA TYR A 161 20.16 -14.68 -8.10
C TYR A 161 20.91 -14.72 -6.76
N PHE A 162 20.79 -13.67 -5.95
CA PHE A 162 21.52 -13.58 -4.68
C PHE A 162 20.98 -14.56 -3.65
N HIS A 163 19.67 -14.82 -3.60
CA HIS A 163 19.08 -15.83 -2.74
C HIS A 163 19.70 -17.21 -3.01
N SER A 164 19.76 -17.63 -4.28
CA SER A 164 20.37 -18.93 -4.63
C SER A 164 21.85 -19.02 -4.25
N ARG A 165 22.62 -17.93 -4.42
CA ARG A 165 24.04 -17.85 -4.06
C ARG A 165 24.27 -17.84 -2.55
N LEU A 166 23.43 -17.12 -1.80
CA LEU A 166 23.49 -17.06 -0.34
C LEU A 166 23.18 -18.43 0.26
N LEU A 167 22.18 -19.15 -0.24
CA LEU A 167 21.87 -20.52 0.22
C LEU A 167 23.02 -21.50 -0.05
N GLN A 168 23.65 -21.45 -1.23
CA GLN A 168 24.81 -22.30 -1.56
C GLN A 168 25.99 -22.08 -0.61
N THR A 169 26.17 -20.84 -0.15
CA THR A 169 27.30 -20.46 0.72
C THR A 169 26.96 -20.73 2.19
N ALA A 170 25.73 -20.45 2.61
CA ALA A 170 25.22 -20.72 3.97
C ALA A 170 25.12 -22.23 4.26
N GLY A 171 24.72 -23.05 3.28
CA GLY A 171 24.65 -24.51 3.41
C GLY A 171 26.00 -25.19 3.58
N ARG A 172 27.11 -24.51 3.24
CA ARG A 172 28.48 -24.97 3.50
C ARG A 172 29.00 -24.57 4.89
N GLU A 173 28.41 -23.55 5.51
CA GLU A 173 28.91 -22.96 6.77
C GLU A 173 27.91 -23.07 7.94
N GLY A 174 26.75 -23.73 7.75
CA GLY A 174 25.79 -23.99 8.82
C GLY A 174 25.04 -22.75 9.34
N MET A 175 24.91 -21.68 8.54
CA MET A 175 24.14 -20.50 8.95
C MET A 175 22.63 -20.77 8.93
N PRO A 176 21.88 -20.36 9.97
CA PRO A 176 20.43 -20.52 10.00
C PRO A 176 19.78 -19.56 8.99
N THR A 177 19.18 -20.13 7.95
CA THR A 177 18.37 -19.39 6.98
C THR A 177 16.93 -19.40 7.45
N CYS A 178 16.41 -18.25 7.87
CA CYS A 178 14.97 -18.07 8.04
C CYS A 178 14.38 -17.80 6.65
N VAL A 179 13.63 -18.76 6.14
CA VAL A 179 12.69 -18.55 5.02
C VAL A 179 11.48 -17.80 5.56
#